data_AF-A0A9R0T858-F1
#
_entry.id   AF-A0A9R0T858-F1
#
_cell.length_a   1.000
_cell.length_b   1.000
_cell.length_c   1.000
_cell.angle_alpha   90.00
_cell.angle_beta   90.00
_cell.angle_gamma   90.00
#
_symmetry.space_group_name_H-M   'P 1'
#
loop_
_entity.id
_entity.type
_entity.pdbx_description
1 polymer ?
#
loop_
_entity_poly.entity_id
_entity_poly.type
_entity_poly.pdbx_seq_one_letter_code
_entity_poly.pdbx_strand_id
1 'polypeptide(L)'
;MAGKPGSLKGVALISGGSADSAVAGALHFVEDPSSGYTEVRGRVSGLAPGLHGFHIHAFGDTTNGCNSTGPHFNPHNKFHGAPMDDERHVGDLGNIQANKDGVAEIFIKDLQVPLH
;
A
#
# COMPACT_ATOMS: atom_id res chain seq x y z
N MET A 1 -0.85 21.04 22.42
CA MET A 1 0.50 20.78 21.88
C MET A 1 0.32 20.12 20.52
N ALA A 2 0.78 20.73 19.44
CA ALA A 2 0.76 20.07 18.14
C ALA A 2 1.83 18.95 18.16
N GLY A 3 1.42 17.71 17.93
CA GLY A 3 2.34 16.57 17.89
C GLY A 3 3.45 16.77 16.86
N LYS A 4 4.59 16.10 17.06
CA LYS A 4 5.70 16.13 16.11
C LYS A 4 5.19 15.64 14.74
N PRO A 5 5.47 16.36 13.62
CA PRO A 5 5.03 15.91 12.31
C PRO A 5 5.63 14.54 11.99
N GLY A 6 4.82 13.66 11.37
CA GLY A 6 5.25 12.34 10.94
C GLY A 6 6.45 12.40 10.01
N SER A 7 7.33 11.40 10.09
CA SER A 7 8.55 11.34 9.27
C SER A 7 8.36 10.43 8.06
N LEU A 8 8.73 10.90 6.86
CA LEU A 8 8.80 10.07 5.66
C LEU A 8 9.88 8.99 5.84
N LYS A 9 9.50 7.73 5.64
CA LYS A 9 10.40 6.58 5.78
C LYS A 9 10.66 5.89 4.44
N GLY A 10 9.70 5.95 3.52
CA GLY A 10 9.83 5.28 2.23
C GLY A 10 8.94 5.90 1.17
N VAL A 11 9.32 5.66 -0.08
CA VAL A 11 8.54 6.00 -1.27
C VAL A 11 8.44 4.76 -2.15
N ALA A 12 7.24 4.40 -2.58
CA ALA A 12 7.02 3.37 -3.58
C ALA A 12 6.50 4.01 -4.87
N LEU A 13 7.15 3.71 -5.98
CA LEU A 13 6.68 4.08 -7.31
C LEU A 13 5.96 2.87 -7.91
N ILE A 14 4.76 3.11 -8.44
CA ILE A 14 3.94 2.10 -9.11
C ILE A 14 4.00 2.38 -10.60
N SER A 15 4.35 1.36 -11.36
CA SER A 15 4.23 1.31 -12.81
C SER A 15 3.53 0.00 -13.18
N GLY A 16 2.61 0.06 -14.15
CA GLY A 16 1.87 -1.12 -14.59
C GLY A 16 2.78 -2.23 -15.13
N GLY A 17 2.31 -3.48 -14.99
CA GLY A 17 3.09 -4.69 -15.28
C GLY A 17 3.30 -5.01 -16.78
N SER A 18 2.81 -4.17 -17.68
CA SER A 18 2.98 -4.31 -19.13
C SER A 18 3.26 -2.96 -19.77
N ALA A 19 3.90 -2.97 -20.95
CA ALA A 19 4.25 -1.75 -21.69
C ALA A 19 3.02 -0.89 -22.07
N ASP A 20 1.84 -1.51 -22.20
CA ASP A 20 0.59 -0.85 -22.57
C ASP A 20 -0.24 -0.42 -21.35
N SER A 21 0.22 -0.70 -20.13
CA SER A 21 -0.50 -0.31 -18.93
C SER A 21 -0.33 1.18 -18.65
N ALA A 22 -1.46 1.90 -18.58
CA ALA A 22 -1.48 3.29 -18.15
C ALA A 22 -1.43 3.45 -16.61
N VAL A 23 -1.36 2.33 -15.86
CA VAL A 23 -1.36 2.37 -14.39
C VAL A 23 -0.03 2.94 -13.90
N ALA A 24 -0.10 4.02 -13.14
CA ALA A 24 1.07 4.63 -12.54
C ALA A 24 0.70 5.34 -11.23
N GLY A 25 1.64 5.45 -10.31
CA GLY A 25 1.41 6.14 -9.06
C GLY A 25 2.66 6.30 -8.20
N ALA A 26 2.50 7.06 -7.12
CA ALA A 26 3.52 7.22 -6.11
C ALA A 26 2.88 7.20 -4.73
N LEU A 27 3.53 6.52 -3.81
CA LEU A 27 3.10 6.35 -2.44
C LEU A 27 4.22 6.74 -1.48
N HIS A 28 3.85 7.47 -0.44
CA HIS A 28 4.70 7.84 0.67
C HIS A 28 4.29 7.02 1.89
N PHE A 29 5.27 6.42 2.54
CA PHE A 29 5.12 5.73 3.81
C PHE A 29 5.66 6.64 4.91
N VAL A 30 4.76 7.12 5.77
CA VAL A 30 5.07 8.09 6.82
C VAL A 30 4.78 7.43 8.17
N GLU A 31 5.76 7.47 9.06
CA GLU A 31 5.56 7.04 10.45
C GLU A 31 5.03 8.22 11.27
N ASP A 32 3.88 8.05 11.91
CA ASP A 32 3.34 8.99 12.90
C ASP A 32 3.86 8.61 14.31
N PRO A 33 4.87 9.32 14.85
CA PRO A 33 5.48 8.98 16.13
C PRO A 33 4.54 9.23 17.32
N SER A 34 3.44 9.96 17.14
CA SER A 34 2.50 10.24 18.22
C SER A 34 1.50 9.10 18.45
N SER A 35 1.28 8.27 17.43
CA SER A 35 0.23 7.27 17.41
C SER A 35 0.74 5.86 17.08
N GLY A 36 1.96 5.74 16.56
CA GLY A 36 2.55 4.48 16.11
C GLY A 36 2.00 3.99 14.77
N TYR A 37 1.11 4.76 14.13
CA TYR A 37 0.57 4.39 12.83
C TYR A 37 1.59 4.62 11.72
N THR A 38 1.58 3.69 10.78
CA THR A 38 2.07 3.91 9.43
C THR A 38 0.96 4.52 8.60
N GLU A 39 1.25 5.67 7.99
CA GLU A 39 0.37 6.32 7.05
C GLU A 39 0.88 6.10 5.63
N VAL A 40 0.04 5.49 4.79
CA VAL A 40 0.31 5.32 3.35
C VAL A 40 -0.47 6.39 2.61
N ARG A 41 0.23 7.29 1.94
CA ARG A 41 -0.35 8.46 1.30
C ARG A 41 0.09 8.54 -0.15
N GLY A 42 -0.80 8.86 -1.08
CA GLY A 42 -0.39 9.11 -2.45
C GLY A 42 -1.52 8.99 -3.45
N ARG A 43 -1.15 8.72 -4.70
CA ARG A 43 -2.10 8.71 -5.82
C ARG A 43 -1.71 7.64 -6.82
N VAL A 44 -2.71 6.92 -7.32
CA VAL A 44 -2.59 5.99 -8.44
C VAL A 44 -3.60 6.39 -9.51
N SER A 45 -3.18 6.41 -10.76
CA SER A 45 -4.00 6.74 -11.93
C SER A 45 -3.96 5.64 -12.98
N GLY A 46 -4.88 5.68 -13.95
CA GLY A 46 -4.95 4.70 -15.03
C GLY A 46 -5.68 3.40 -14.66
N LEU A 47 -6.36 3.39 -13.52
CA LEU A 47 -7.16 2.25 -13.04
C LEU A 47 -8.54 2.24 -13.72
N ALA A 48 -9.18 1.07 -13.78
CA ALA A 48 -10.62 1.02 -14.03
C ALA A 48 -11.37 1.63 -12.82
N PRO A 49 -12.52 2.32 -13.00
CA PRO A 49 -13.31 2.78 -11.86
C PRO A 49 -13.76 1.61 -10.96
N GLY A 50 -13.70 1.77 -9.65
CA GLY A 50 -14.07 0.73 -8.69
C GLY A 50 -13.03 0.46 -7.60
N LEU A 51 -13.26 -0.60 -6.84
CA LEU A 51 -12.36 -1.07 -5.79
C LEU A 51 -11.24 -1.93 -6.40
N HIS A 52 -10.01 -1.69 -5.94
CA HIS A 52 -8.83 -2.47 -6.30
C HIS A 52 -8.13 -2.94 -5.04
N GLY A 53 -7.82 -4.24 -4.96
CA GLY A 53 -7.05 -4.81 -3.86
C GLY A 53 -5.68 -4.15 -3.77
N PHE A 54 -5.26 -3.85 -2.55
CA PHE A 54 -4.04 -3.09 -2.31
C PHE A 54 -3.24 -3.73 -1.17
N HIS A 55 -2.03 -4.18 -1.49
CA HIS A 55 -1.23 -5.00 -0.58
C HIS A 55 0.27 -4.68 -0.67
N ILE A 56 0.99 -4.96 0.43
CA ILE A 56 2.45 -5.06 0.44
C ILE A 56 2.83 -6.52 0.21
N HIS A 57 3.65 -6.77 -0.80
CA HIS A 57 4.15 -8.11 -1.12
C HIS A 57 5.49 -8.38 -0.43
N ALA A 58 5.83 -9.66 -0.28
CA ALA A 58 6.99 -10.10 0.51
C ALA A 58 8.34 -9.68 -0.09
N PHE A 59 8.43 -9.50 -1.41
CA PHE A 59 9.68 -9.22 -2.10
C PHE A 59 9.59 -7.92 -2.89
N GLY A 60 10.65 -7.10 -2.81
CA GLY A 60 10.87 -5.94 -3.69
C GLY A 60 11.41 -6.32 -5.07
N ASP A 61 11.18 -7.55 -5.52
CA ASP A 61 11.64 -8.05 -6.81
C ASP A 61 10.58 -7.83 -7.89
N THR A 62 10.93 -7.00 -8.88
CA THR A 62 10.09 -6.68 -10.05
C THR A 62 10.72 -7.14 -11.36
N THR A 63 11.75 -8.00 -11.32
CA THR A 63 12.51 -8.44 -12.50
C THR A 63 11.70 -9.26 -13.51
N ASN A 64 10.66 -9.97 -13.05
CA ASN A 64 9.65 -10.63 -13.89
C ASN A 64 8.28 -9.95 -13.75
N GLY A 65 8.29 -8.61 -13.70
CA GLY A 65 7.11 -7.81 -13.37
C GLY A 65 6.58 -8.13 -11.97
N CYS A 66 5.27 -7.99 -11.78
CA CYS A 66 4.64 -8.19 -10.47
C CYS A 66 4.68 -9.65 -9.99
N ASN A 67 4.92 -10.63 -10.88
CA ASN A 67 4.94 -12.05 -10.51
C ASN A 67 6.08 -12.40 -9.54
N SER A 68 7.20 -11.68 -9.59
CA SER A 68 8.34 -11.91 -8.70
C SER A 68 8.17 -11.32 -7.30
N THR A 69 7.13 -10.51 -7.07
CA THR A 69 6.91 -9.86 -5.76
C THR A 69 6.51 -10.87 -4.67
N GLY A 70 6.07 -12.07 -5.07
CA GLY A 70 5.71 -13.15 -4.16
C GLY A 70 4.32 -12.97 -3.53
N PRO A 71 4.03 -13.66 -2.41
CA PRO A 71 2.76 -13.53 -1.70
C PRO A 71 2.68 -12.21 -0.93
N HIS A 72 1.53 -11.95 -0.29
CA HIS A 72 1.41 -10.85 0.65
C HIS A 72 2.45 -10.98 1.77
N PHE A 73 2.98 -9.84 2.23
CA PHE A 73 3.91 -9.80 3.34
C PHE A 73 3.23 -10.30 4.62
N ASN A 74 3.65 -11.49 5.08
CA ASN A 74 3.02 -12.23 6.18
C ASN A 74 4.07 -12.79 7.16
N PRO A 75 4.76 -11.92 7.94
CA PRO A 75 5.78 -12.37 8.89
C PRO A 75 5.21 -13.18 10.08
N HIS A 76 3.89 -13.15 10.29
CA HIS A 76 3.23 -13.81 11.41
C HIS A 76 2.49 -15.09 11.04
N ASN A 77 2.56 -15.51 9.76
CA ASN A 77 1.90 -16.71 9.24
C ASN A 77 0.40 -16.79 9.57
N LYS A 78 -0.28 -15.64 9.44
CA LYS A 78 -1.74 -15.51 9.59
C LYS A 78 -2.47 -15.80 8.28
N PHE A 79 -3.79 -15.95 8.33
CA PHE A 79 -4.62 -15.94 7.13
C PHE A 79 -4.85 -14.51 6.60
N HIS A 80 -5.29 -14.42 5.34
CA HIS A 80 -5.68 -13.15 4.73
C HIS A 80 -6.95 -12.59 5.42
N GLY A 81 -7.00 -11.26 5.58
CA GLY A 81 -8.14 -10.58 6.21
C GLY A 81 -8.28 -9.12 5.79
N ALA A 82 -9.34 -8.47 6.29
CA ALA A 82 -9.53 -7.03 6.11
C ALA A 82 -8.60 -6.25 7.06
N PRO A 83 -8.28 -4.97 6.77
CA PRO A 83 -7.29 -4.24 7.55
C PRO A 83 -7.62 -4.09 9.06
N MET A 84 -8.89 -4.16 9.45
CA MET A 84 -9.29 -4.02 10.85
C MET A 84 -9.41 -5.36 11.58
N ASP A 85 -9.17 -6.48 10.88
CA ASP A 85 -9.23 -7.81 11.47
C ASP A 85 -7.94 -8.10 12.26
N ASP A 86 -8.09 -8.78 13.41
CA ASP A 86 -6.94 -9.30 14.16
C ASP A 86 -6.21 -10.39 13.35
N GLU A 87 -6.96 -11.17 12.57
CA GLU A 87 -6.48 -12.20 11.66
C GLU A 87 -6.34 -11.61 10.25
N ARG A 88 -5.14 -11.17 9.91
CA ARG A 88 -4.77 -10.69 8.57
C ARG A 88 -3.27 -10.83 8.34
N HIS A 89 -2.84 -10.76 7.09
CA HIS A 89 -1.44 -10.49 6.81
C HIS A 89 -1.10 -9.03 7.15
N VAL A 90 0.16 -8.79 7.50
CA VAL A 90 0.66 -7.41 7.71
C VAL A 90 0.49 -6.58 6.44
N GLY A 91 0.74 -7.19 5.28
CA GLY A 91 0.60 -6.53 3.98
C GLY A 91 -0.84 -6.28 3.51
N ASP A 92 -1.88 -6.70 4.24
CA ASP A 92 -3.28 -6.57 3.80
C ASP A 92 -3.85 -5.18 4.04
N LEU A 93 -3.77 -4.26 3.06
CA LEU A 93 -4.24 -2.87 3.20
C LEU A 93 -5.66 -2.63 2.66
N GLY A 94 -6.36 -3.71 2.30
CA GLY A 94 -7.76 -3.65 1.86
C GLY A 94 -7.87 -3.21 0.40
N ASN A 95 -8.73 -2.21 0.13
CA ASN A 95 -8.96 -1.72 -1.22
C ASN A 95 -8.74 -0.22 -1.32
N ILE A 96 -8.17 0.21 -2.45
CA ILE A 96 -8.20 1.60 -2.90
C ILE A 96 -9.39 1.79 -3.84
N GLN A 97 -9.98 2.99 -3.84
CA GLN A 97 -11.14 3.30 -4.67
C GLN A 97 -10.71 4.23 -5.82
N ALA A 98 -10.74 3.73 -7.04
CA ALA A 98 -10.59 4.54 -8.23
C ALA A 98 -11.92 5.21 -8.59
N ASN A 99 -11.87 6.51 -8.87
CA ASN A 99 -13.02 7.27 -9.35
C ASN A 99 -13.30 7.00 -10.84
N LYS A 100 -14.30 7.68 -11.40
CA LYS A 100 -14.70 7.54 -12.81
C LYS A 100 -13.60 7.91 -13.82
N ASP A 101 -12.61 8.70 -13.39
CA ASP A 101 -11.47 9.13 -14.21
C ASP A 101 -10.27 8.18 -14.05
N GLY A 102 -10.46 7.05 -13.35
CA GLY A 102 -9.44 6.04 -13.12
C GLY A 102 -8.37 6.46 -12.10
N VAL A 103 -8.70 7.40 -11.21
CA VAL A 103 -7.79 7.95 -10.21
C VAL A 103 -8.22 7.52 -8.81
N ALA A 104 -7.28 6.97 -8.04
CA ALA A 104 -7.41 6.71 -6.61
C ALA A 104 -6.49 7.65 -5.82
N GLU A 105 -7.07 8.48 -4.96
CA GLU A 105 -6.34 9.21 -3.92
C GLU A 105 -6.28 8.32 -2.67
N ILE A 106 -5.07 8.09 -2.16
CA ILE A 106 -4.81 7.07 -1.15
C ILE A 106 -4.42 7.76 0.15
N PHE A 107 -5.15 7.43 1.21
CA PHE A 107 -4.81 7.76 2.59
C PHE A 107 -5.24 6.59 3.48
N ILE A 108 -4.28 5.76 3.86
CA ILE A 108 -4.49 4.58 4.71
C ILE A 108 -3.69 4.80 6.00
N LYS A 109 -4.30 4.47 7.13
CA LYS A 109 -3.64 4.39 8.43
C LYS A 109 -3.63 2.94 8.88
N ASP A 110 -2.45 2.42 9.21
CA ASP A 110 -2.25 1.03 9.58
C ASP A 110 -1.32 0.90 10.80
N LEU A 111 -1.62 -0.03 11.71
CA LEU A 111 -0.81 -0.31 12.90
C LEU A 111 0.07 -1.55 12.76
N GLN A 112 -0.12 -2.37 11.72
CA GLN A 112 0.60 -3.61 11.53
C GLN A 112 1.82 -3.43 10.63
N VAL A 113 1.80 -2.50 9.67
CA VAL A 113 2.94 -2.22 8.78
C VAL A 113 4.07 -1.51 9.54
N PRO A 114 5.27 -2.13 9.67
CA PRO A 114 6.41 -1.51 10.33
C PRO A 114 7.23 -0.65 9.35
N LEU A 115 7.88 0.41 9.85
CA LEU A 115 8.80 1.28 9.09
C LEU A 115 10.13 1.58 9.82
N HIS A 116 10.48 0.74 10.80
CA HIS A 116 11.67 0.88 11.65
C HIS A 116 12.75 -0.15 11.33
#